data_AF-A0AAU9WPL8-F1
#
_entry.id   AF-A0AAU9WPL8-F1
#
_cell.length_a   1.000
_cell.length_b   1.000
_cell.length_c   1.000
_cell.angle_alpha   90.00
_cell.angle_beta   90.00
_cell.angle_gamma   90.00
#
_symmetry.space_group_name_H-M   'P 1'
#
loop_
_entity.id
_entity.type
_entity.pdbx_description
1 polymer ?
#
loop_
_entity_poly.entity_id
_entity_poly.type
_entity_poly.pdbx_seq_one_letter_code
_entity_poly.pdbx_strand_id
1 'polypeptide(L)'
;MYLSTLIFILPYLTNQELYGDVRVQWTFGTLALLLCYSNWCLSLRRITSLSLYITMYIEVLQTFVRVILIFAVLLLGYALVFYVLLKEEDTFSSVWVSMAKIFVMLLGEVDYTDILSDNVVNSAKVPGTSNLYVPLPVLSYILFILFVLSVSIVLMNLLVGLAVGDIDSIQKTATLLNLIDQALLVDSIRKRYPTWMLRLTYKEHLEFKLNQNTTVKRYGSLK
;
A
#
# COMPACT_ATOMS: atom_id res chain seq x y z
N MET A 1 -11.84 13.26 11.03
CA MET A 1 -10.91 14.40 11.19
C MET A 1 -11.55 15.50 12.04
N TYR A 2 -12.58 16.21 11.57
CA TYR A 2 -13.17 17.32 12.34
C TYR A 2 -13.73 16.91 13.72
N LEU A 3 -14.39 15.75 13.80
CA LEU A 3 -14.89 15.21 15.07
C LEU A 3 -13.74 14.88 16.03
N SER A 4 -12.70 14.20 15.54
CA SER A 4 -11.54 13.81 16.35
C SER A 4 -10.71 15.02 16.80
N THR A 5 -10.56 16.05 15.95
CA THR A 5 -9.91 17.31 16.34
C THR A 5 -10.74 18.07 17.36
N LEU A 6 -12.07 18.07 17.23
CA LEU A 6 -12.96 18.72 18.18
C LEU A 6 -12.85 18.05 19.55
N ILE A 7 -12.94 16.73 19.61
CA ILE A 7 -12.78 15.95 20.86
C ILE A 7 -11.42 16.24 21.52
N PHE A 8 -10.35 16.38 20.73
CA PHE A 8 -9.01 16.70 21.22
C PHE A 8 -8.88 18.13 21.78
N ILE A 9 -9.52 19.13 21.15
CA ILE A 9 -9.42 20.55 21.53
C ILE A 9 -10.46 20.94 22.60
N LEU A 10 -11.56 20.21 22.71
CA LEU A 10 -12.66 20.47 23.65
C LEU A 10 -12.23 20.70 25.12
N PRO A 11 -11.32 19.91 25.73
CA PRO A 11 -10.90 20.15 27.11
C PRO A 11 -10.09 21.45 27.27
N TYR A 12 -9.44 21.92 26.21
CA TYR A 12 -8.71 23.20 26.20
C TYR A 12 -9.65 24.40 26.09
N LEU A 13 -10.81 24.24 25.44
CA LEU A 13 -11.83 25.30 25.30
C LEU A 13 -12.66 25.49 26.57
N THR A 14 -12.97 24.42 27.29
CA THR A 14 -13.84 24.45 28.47
C THR A 14 -13.09 24.71 29.77
N ASN A 15 -11.74 24.75 29.76
CA ASN A 15 -10.89 24.87 30.97
C ASN A 15 -11.29 23.89 32.09
N GLN A 16 -11.89 22.75 31.71
CA GLN A 16 -12.38 21.71 32.61
C GLN A 16 -11.80 20.38 32.14
N GLU A 17 -11.38 19.55 33.10
CA GLU A 17 -10.98 18.16 32.84
C GLU A 17 -12.22 17.31 32.51
N LEU A 18 -12.72 17.46 31.27
CA LEU A 18 -13.92 16.74 30.81
C LEU A 18 -13.67 15.24 30.61
N TYR A 19 -12.45 14.86 30.23
CA TYR A 19 -12.05 13.49 30.06
C TYR A 19 -11.15 13.15 31.24
N GLY A 20 -11.69 12.51 32.28
CA GLY A 20 -10.90 12.11 33.46
C GLY A 20 -9.73 11.16 33.17
N ASP A 21 -9.55 10.73 31.92
CA ASP A 21 -8.41 9.92 31.46
C ASP A 21 -7.69 10.61 30.28
N VAL A 22 -6.43 10.98 30.52
CA VAL A 22 -5.51 11.61 29.55
C VAL A 22 -5.35 10.74 28.29
N ARG A 23 -5.49 9.42 28.40
CA ARG A 23 -5.37 8.47 27.27
C ARG A 23 -6.39 8.76 26.17
N VAL A 24 -7.63 9.08 26.54
CA VAL A 24 -8.70 9.35 25.58
C VAL A 24 -8.33 10.55 24.70
N GLN A 25 -7.85 11.63 25.31
CA GLN A 25 -7.40 12.80 24.57
C GLN A 25 -6.28 12.45 23.57
N TRP A 26 -5.24 11.73 23.99
CA TRP A 26 -4.15 11.34 23.10
C TRP A 26 -4.60 10.42 21.97
N THR A 27 -5.53 9.48 22.22
CA THR A 27 -6.05 8.59 21.16
C THR A 27 -6.79 9.37 20.08
N PHE A 28 -7.62 10.35 20.44
CA PHE A 28 -8.31 11.19 19.46
C PHE A 28 -7.36 12.19 18.78
N GLY A 29 -6.33 12.66 19.48
CA GLY A 29 -5.28 13.51 18.92
C GLY A 29 -4.44 12.80 17.85
N THR A 30 -3.98 11.57 18.13
CA THR A 30 -3.21 10.78 17.16
C THR A 30 -4.07 10.35 15.97
N LEU A 31 -5.33 9.95 16.21
CA LEU A 31 -6.27 9.62 15.14
C LEU A 31 -6.61 10.85 14.27
N ALA A 32 -6.77 12.03 14.87
CA ALA A 32 -6.95 13.27 14.14
C ALA A 32 -5.75 13.60 13.25
N LEU A 33 -4.53 13.42 13.77
CA LEU A 33 -3.28 13.64 13.04
C LEU A 33 -3.16 12.68 11.85
N LEU A 34 -3.42 11.38 12.04
CA LEU A 34 -3.43 10.40 10.97
C LEU A 34 -4.44 10.78 9.87
N LEU A 35 -5.69 11.07 10.24
CA LEU A 35 -6.73 11.45 9.30
C LEU A 35 -6.44 12.76 8.56
N CYS A 36 -5.74 13.69 9.22
CA CYS A 36 -5.30 14.94 8.60
C CYS A 36 -4.32 14.67 7.45
N TYR A 37 -3.26 13.90 7.70
CA TYR A 37 -2.28 13.54 6.67
C TYR A 37 -2.88 12.64 5.58
N SER A 38 -3.78 11.72 5.92
CA SER A 38 -4.52 10.94 4.90
C SER A 38 -5.37 11.85 4.00
N ASN A 39 -6.09 12.82 4.58
CA ASN A 39 -6.89 13.77 3.79
C ASN A 39 -6.02 14.71 2.94
N TRP A 40 -4.85 15.10 3.44
CA TRP A 40 -3.86 15.83 2.66
C TRP A 40 -3.40 15.01 1.46
N CYS A 41 -3.06 13.73 1.65
CA CYS A 41 -2.66 12.83 0.58
C CYS A 41 -3.77 12.70 -0.49
N LEU A 42 -5.03 12.57 -0.08
CA LEU A 42 -6.17 12.55 -1.01
C LEU A 42 -6.36 13.89 -1.74
N SER A 43 -6.06 15.01 -1.09
CA SER A 43 -6.15 16.35 -1.71
C SER A 43 -5.13 16.54 -2.83
N LEU A 44 -3.98 15.85 -2.78
CA LEU A 44 -2.99 15.85 -3.87
C LEU A 44 -3.55 15.26 -5.18
N ARG A 45 -4.69 14.54 -5.14
CA ARG A 45 -5.40 14.07 -6.34
C ARG A 45 -5.84 15.23 -7.26
N ARG A 46 -5.95 16.46 -6.74
CA ARG A 46 -6.30 17.65 -7.53
C ARG A 46 -5.15 18.13 -8.43
N ILE A 47 -3.91 17.72 -8.16
CA ILE A 47 -2.74 18.10 -8.97
C ILE A 47 -2.66 17.14 -10.15
N THR A 48 -2.73 17.66 -11.38
CA THR A 48 -2.85 16.87 -12.62
C THR A 48 -1.77 15.80 -12.75
N SER A 49 -0.52 16.12 -12.40
CA SER A 49 0.61 15.19 -12.48
C SER A 49 0.59 14.06 -11.42
N LEU A 50 0.02 14.31 -10.24
CA LEU A 50 -0.03 13.34 -9.13
C LEU A 50 -1.34 12.54 -9.11
N SER A 51 -2.38 13.05 -9.77
CA SER A 51 -3.73 12.49 -9.79
C SER A 51 -3.76 11.03 -10.26
N LEU A 52 -2.94 10.67 -11.25
CA LEU A 52 -2.84 9.31 -11.78
C LEU A 52 -2.23 8.34 -10.76
N TYR A 53 -1.13 8.71 -10.12
CA TYR A 53 -0.46 7.86 -9.12
C TYR A 53 -1.32 7.64 -7.88
N ILE A 54 -1.97 8.70 -7.39
CA ILE A 54 -2.86 8.61 -6.22
C ILE A 54 -4.10 7.77 -6.54
N THR A 55 -4.65 7.90 -7.76
CA THR A 55 -5.79 7.08 -8.18
C THR A 55 -5.40 5.61 -8.27
N MET A 56 -4.25 5.28 -8.85
CA MET A 56 -3.73 3.89 -8.85
C MET A 56 -3.57 3.36 -7.42
N TYR A 57 -3.01 4.15 -6.50
CA TYR A 57 -2.83 3.73 -5.11
C TYR A 57 -4.16 3.40 -4.41
N ILE A 58 -5.18 4.26 -4.56
CA ILE A 58 -6.49 4.05 -3.93
C ILE A 58 -7.17 2.78 -4.47
N GLU A 59 -7.14 2.57 -5.78
CA GLU A 59 -7.74 1.38 -6.40
C GLU A 59 -7.04 0.09 -5.93
N VAL A 60 -5.70 0.04 -5.94
CA VAL A 60 -4.93 -1.10 -5.43
C VAL A 60 -5.20 -1.33 -3.95
N LEU A 61 -5.34 -0.27 -3.14
CA LEU A 61 -5.67 -0.40 -1.73
C LEU A 61 -7.07 -0.99 -1.54
N GLN A 62 -8.05 -0.59 -2.35
CA GLN A 62 -9.40 -1.15 -2.30
C GLN A 62 -9.42 -2.62 -2.71
N THR A 63 -8.69 -3.01 -3.76
CA THR A 63 -8.61 -4.40 -4.19
C THR A 63 -7.89 -5.25 -3.14
N PHE A 64 -6.80 -4.75 -2.57
CA PHE A 64 -6.11 -5.38 -1.44
C PHE A 64 -7.05 -5.62 -0.24
N VAL A 65 -7.79 -4.61 0.22
CA VAL A 65 -8.74 -4.75 1.33
C VAL A 65 -9.83 -5.77 1.00
N ARG A 66 -10.37 -5.75 -0.23
CA ARG A 66 -11.39 -6.72 -0.66
C ARG A 66 -10.85 -8.15 -0.63
N VAL A 67 -9.64 -8.38 -1.12
CA VAL A 67 -9.02 -9.71 -1.12
C VAL A 67 -8.74 -10.18 0.30
N ILE A 68 -8.18 -9.34 1.16
CA ILE A 68 -7.96 -9.70 2.57
C ILE A 68 -9.27 -10.07 3.27
N LEU A 69 -10.37 -9.36 3.02
CA LEU A 69 -11.67 -9.70 3.60
C LEU A 69 -12.17 -11.08 3.15
N ILE A 70 -11.93 -11.47 1.90
CA ILE A 70 -12.27 -12.82 1.40
C ILE A 70 -11.44 -13.89 2.12
N PHE A 71 -10.15 -13.63 2.33
CA PHE A 71 -9.24 -14.56 3.02
C PHE A 71 -9.21 -14.39 4.54
N ALA A 72 -10.04 -13.51 5.12
CA ALA A 72 -10.03 -13.23 6.55
C ALA A 72 -10.35 -14.46 7.40
N VAL A 73 -11.26 -15.33 6.93
CA VAL A 73 -11.58 -16.60 7.61
C VAL A 73 -10.36 -17.52 7.68
N LEU A 74 -9.57 -17.56 6.61
CA LEU A 74 -8.33 -18.36 6.56
C LEU A 74 -7.27 -17.79 7.51
N LEU A 75 -7.07 -16.46 7.51
CA LEU A 75 -6.13 -15.80 8.43
C LEU A 75 -6.55 -15.98 9.90
N LEU A 76 -7.84 -15.85 10.22
CA LEU A 76 -8.38 -16.10 11.55
C LEU A 76 -8.22 -17.57 11.97
N GLY A 77 -8.41 -18.52 11.05
CA GLY A 77 -8.20 -19.94 11.29
C GLY A 77 -6.77 -20.22 11.73
N TYR A 78 -5.78 -19.72 10.99
CA TYR A 78 -4.38 -19.85 11.40
C TYR A 78 -4.08 -19.10 12.71
N ALA A 79 -4.72 -17.95 12.96
CA ALA A 79 -4.48 -17.16 14.17
C ALA A 79 -4.88 -17.93 15.42
N LEU A 80 -6.04 -18.60 15.37
CA LEU A 80 -6.51 -19.44 16.47
C LEU A 80 -5.67 -20.71 16.62
N VAL A 81 -5.26 -21.33 15.51
CA VAL A 81 -4.41 -22.52 15.54
C VAL A 81 -3.05 -22.21 16.18
N PHE A 82 -2.37 -21.15 15.76
CA PHE A 82 -1.09 -20.76 16.35
C PHE A 82 -1.24 -20.21 17.77
N TYR A 83 -2.33 -19.51 18.09
CA TYR A 83 -2.64 -19.10 19.46
C TYR A 83 -2.71 -20.28 20.42
N VAL A 84 -3.39 -21.37 20.03
CA VAL A 84 -3.50 -22.57 20.88
C VAL A 84 -2.16 -23.30 20.96
N LEU A 85 -1.44 -23.37 19.84
CA LEU A 85 -0.22 -24.16 19.71
C LEU A 85 1.00 -23.53 20.38
N LEU A 86 1.06 -22.20 20.42
CA LEU A 86 2.19 -21.39 20.89
C LEU A 86 1.76 -20.46 22.03
N LYS A 87 0.73 -20.82 22.81
CA LYS A 87 0.15 -19.95 23.85
C LYS A 87 1.16 -19.40 24.88
N GLU A 88 2.22 -20.17 25.14
CA GLU A 88 3.27 -19.84 26.10
C GLU A 88 4.30 -18.86 25.54
N GLU A 89 4.25 -18.58 24.23
CA GLU A 89 5.08 -17.58 23.56
C GLU A 89 4.45 -16.18 23.67
N ASP A 90 5.24 -15.16 23.99
CA ASP A 90 4.75 -13.79 24.18
C ASP A 90 4.03 -13.25 22.92
N THR A 91 4.52 -13.64 21.74
CA THR A 91 3.96 -13.26 20.44
C THR A 91 2.60 -13.90 20.13
N PHE A 92 2.20 -14.92 20.90
CA PHE A 92 0.91 -15.61 20.78
C PHE A 92 0.14 -15.65 22.11
N SER A 93 0.45 -14.74 23.04
CA SER A 93 -0.16 -14.66 24.37
C SER A 93 -1.67 -14.33 24.36
N SER A 94 -2.14 -13.61 23.33
CA SER A 94 -3.55 -13.27 23.15
C SER A 94 -3.98 -13.42 21.69
N VAL A 95 -5.28 -13.62 21.47
CA VAL A 95 -5.86 -13.76 20.12
C VAL A 95 -5.57 -12.51 19.27
N TRP A 96 -5.65 -11.31 19.86
CA TRP A 96 -5.38 -10.06 19.16
C TRP A 96 -3.91 -9.92 18.73
N VAL A 97 -2.98 -10.27 19.62
CA VAL A 97 -1.54 -10.24 19.30
C VAL A 97 -1.18 -11.33 18.28
N SER A 98 -1.78 -12.51 18.40
CA SER A 98 -1.62 -13.61 17.44
C SER A 98 -2.12 -13.21 16.04
N MET A 99 -3.28 -12.56 15.97
CA MET A 99 -3.83 -12.06 14.71
C MET A 99 -2.90 -11.02 14.08
N ALA A 100 -2.37 -10.07 14.87
CA ALA A 100 -1.37 -9.11 14.40
C ALA A 100 -0.10 -9.81 13.91
N LYS A 101 0.39 -10.84 14.63
CA LYS A 101 1.56 -11.62 14.22
C LYS A 101 1.34 -12.32 12.88
N ILE A 102 0.15 -12.88 12.64
CA ILE A 102 -0.18 -13.47 11.34
C ILE A 102 -0.23 -12.43 10.22
N PHE A 103 -0.74 -11.22 10.48
CA PHE A 103 -0.67 -10.15 9.48
C PHE A 103 0.77 -9.73 9.16
N VAL A 104 1.67 -9.75 10.13
CA VAL A 104 3.10 -9.54 9.88
C VAL A 104 3.69 -10.69 9.07
N MET A 105 3.38 -11.93 9.43
CA MET A 105 3.84 -13.11 8.68
C MET A 105 3.24 -13.22 7.27
N LEU A 106 2.06 -12.64 7.03
CA LEU A 106 1.48 -12.47 5.70
C LEU A 106 2.42 -11.65 4.83
N LEU A 107 3.05 -10.58 5.35
CA LEU A 107 4.00 -9.73 4.62
C LEU A 107 5.28 -10.46 4.17
N GLY A 108 5.46 -11.73 4.57
CA GLY A 108 6.64 -12.54 4.26
C GLY A 108 7.71 -12.50 5.35
N GLU A 109 7.48 -11.78 6.44
CA GLU A 109 8.36 -11.75 7.61
C GLU A 109 8.10 -12.99 8.48
N VAL A 110 8.93 -14.01 8.30
CA VAL A 110 8.79 -15.31 8.96
C VAL A 110 9.90 -15.48 10.00
N ASP A 111 9.61 -15.19 11.26
CA ASP A 111 10.54 -15.37 12.40
C ASP A 111 10.63 -16.83 12.84
N TYR A 112 11.14 -17.69 11.96
CA TYR A 112 11.25 -19.14 12.18
C TYR A 112 12.32 -19.51 13.23
N THR A 113 13.44 -18.79 13.24
CA THR A 113 14.60 -19.13 14.08
C THR A 113 14.28 -19.02 15.56
N ASP A 114 13.63 -17.92 15.94
CA ASP A 114 13.48 -17.55 17.34
C ASP A 114 12.29 -18.30 17.96
N ILE A 115 11.21 -18.50 17.19
CA ILE A 115 9.96 -19.10 17.70
C ILE A 115 10.01 -20.63 17.71
N LEU A 116 10.57 -21.25 16.67
CA LEU A 116 10.52 -22.71 16.49
C LEU A 116 11.88 -23.37 16.67
N SER A 117 12.96 -22.83 16.11
CA SER A 117 14.25 -23.55 16.14
C SER A 117 14.90 -23.51 17.53
N ASP A 118 14.97 -22.35 18.18
CA ASP A 118 15.65 -22.22 19.47
C ASP A 118 14.82 -22.86 20.61
N ASN A 119 13.51 -22.62 20.60
CA ASN A 119 12.58 -23.17 21.59
C ASN A 119 12.44 -24.70 21.52
N VAL A 120 12.47 -25.30 20.32
CA VAL A 120 12.36 -26.76 20.15
C VAL A 120 13.69 -27.46 20.40
N VAL A 121 14.81 -26.93 19.89
CA VAL A 121 16.14 -27.53 20.07
C VAL A 121 16.57 -27.51 21.53
N ASN A 122 16.35 -26.38 22.23
CA ASN A 122 16.73 -26.25 23.64
C ASN A 122 15.67 -26.82 24.59
N SER A 123 14.55 -27.34 24.08
CA SER A 123 13.38 -27.71 24.89
C SER A 123 13.05 -26.64 25.92
N ALA A 124 13.02 -25.38 25.44
CA ALA A 124 12.91 -24.21 26.29
C ALA A 124 11.61 -24.30 27.10
N LYS A 125 11.74 -24.16 28.42
CA LYS A 125 10.61 -24.13 29.34
C LYS A 125 10.36 -22.71 29.77
N VAL A 126 9.08 -22.38 29.96
CA VAL A 126 8.69 -21.07 30.49
C VAL A 126 9.33 -20.90 31.87
N PRO A 127 10.06 -19.80 32.13
CA PRO A 127 10.73 -19.58 33.41
C PRO A 127 9.69 -19.61 34.55
N GLY A 128 9.88 -20.53 35.50
CA GLY A 128 8.97 -20.72 36.63
C GLY A 128 7.83 -21.72 36.42
N THR A 129 7.71 -22.34 35.24
CA THR A 129 6.70 -23.38 34.94
C THR A 129 7.36 -24.61 34.31
N SER A 130 6.73 -25.79 34.44
CA SER A 130 7.18 -27.02 33.77
C SER A 130 6.75 -27.13 32.29
N ASN A 131 6.08 -26.10 31.76
CA ASN A 131 5.53 -26.08 30.41
C ASN A 131 6.61 -25.74 29.39
N LEU A 132 6.60 -26.43 28.24
CA LEU A 132 7.43 -26.07 27.09
C LEU A 132 6.77 -24.93 26.31
N TYR A 133 7.60 -24.05 25.73
CA TYR A 133 7.13 -23.02 24.78
C TYR A 133 6.39 -23.64 23.58
N VAL A 134 6.86 -24.81 23.13
CA VAL A 134 6.24 -25.57 22.03
C VAL A 134 5.89 -26.99 22.52
N PRO A 135 4.66 -27.26 22.97
CA PRO A 135 4.27 -28.57 23.49
C PRO A 135 4.22 -29.67 22.41
N LEU A 136 3.95 -29.30 21.15
CA LEU A 136 3.76 -30.24 20.03
C LEU A 136 4.66 -29.87 18.82
N PRO A 137 5.99 -30.11 18.90
CA PRO A 137 6.95 -29.58 17.93
C PRO A 137 6.71 -30.06 16.49
N VAL A 138 6.43 -31.36 16.29
CA VAL A 138 6.21 -31.93 14.95
C VAL A 138 4.97 -31.32 14.27
N LEU A 139 3.88 -31.17 15.02
CA LEU A 139 2.64 -30.59 14.50
C LEU A 139 2.82 -29.09 14.19
N SER A 140 3.57 -28.37 15.03
CA SER A 140 3.95 -26.97 14.77
C SER A 140 4.72 -26.81 13.48
N TYR A 141 5.72 -27.65 13.21
CA TYR A 141 6.48 -27.57 11.94
C TYR A 141 5.59 -27.82 10.73
N ILE A 142 4.74 -28.85 10.76
CA ILE A 142 3.86 -29.18 9.64
C ILE A 142 2.89 -28.03 9.34
N LEU A 143 2.23 -27.51 10.38
CA LEU A 143 1.28 -26.40 10.21
C LEU A 143 1.97 -25.10 9.79
N PHE A 144 3.19 -24.86 10.27
CA PHE A 144 3.97 -23.70 9.88
C PHE A 144 4.36 -23.74 8.40
N ILE A 145 4.85 -24.88 7.90
CA ILE A 145 5.18 -25.05 6.47
C ILE A 145 3.91 -24.84 5.61
N LEU A 146 2.79 -25.42 6.02
CA LEU A 146 1.52 -25.29 5.30
C LEU A 146 0.99 -23.84 5.33
N PHE A 147 1.19 -23.12 6.42
CA PHE A 147 0.93 -21.69 6.53
C PHE A 147 1.82 -20.87 5.58
N VAL A 148 3.13 -21.09 5.55
CA VAL A 148 4.06 -20.37 4.67
C VAL A 148 3.70 -20.59 3.20
N LEU A 149 3.40 -21.83 2.80
CA LEU A 149 2.99 -22.14 1.43
C LEU A 149 1.68 -21.44 1.04
N SER A 150 0.66 -21.51 1.91
CA SER A 150 -0.67 -20.97 1.58
C SER A 150 -0.77 -19.45 1.73
N VAL A 151 -0.26 -18.87 2.81
CA VAL A 151 -0.41 -17.46 3.15
C VAL A 151 0.76 -16.64 2.62
N SER A 152 2.00 -16.98 3.00
CA SER A 152 3.15 -16.15 2.62
C SER A 152 3.51 -16.25 1.14
N ILE A 153 3.29 -17.40 0.50
CA ILE A 153 3.62 -17.58 -0.93
C ILE A 153 2.39 -17.42 -1.81
N VAL A 154 1.38 -18.29 -1.66
CA VAL A 154 0.21 -18.29 -2.58
C VAL A 154 -0.60 -17.00 -2.45
N LEU A 155 -0.98 -16.59 -1.23
CA LEU A 155 -1.79 -15.40 -1.04
C LEU A 155 -1.01 -14.12 -1.39
N MET A 156 0.28 -14.01 -1.08
CA MET A 156 1.06 -12.84 -1.48
C MET A 156 1.25 -12.73 -2.98
N ASN A 157 1.52 -13.84 -3.67
CA ASN A 157 1.63 -13.83 -5.13
C ASN A 157 0.29 -13.45 -5.79
N LEU A 158 -0.83 -13.88 -5.20
CA LEU A 158 -2.16 -13.46 -5.65
C LEU A 158 -2.38 -11.96 -5.45
N LEU A 159 -2.05 -11.42 -4.28
CA LEU A 159 -2.20 -10.00 -3.97
C LEU A 159 -1.35 -9.13 -4.90
N VAL A 160 -0.09 -9.50 -5.11
CA VAL A 160 0.83 -8.82 -6.04
C VAL A 160 0.32 -8.94 -7.48
N GLY A 161 -0.12 -10.13 -7.91
CA GLY A 161 -0.65 -10.35 -9.25
C GLY A 161 -1.87 -9.50 -9.57
N LEU A 162 -2.81 -9.40 -8.62
CA LEU A 162 -3.99 -8.54 -8.75
C LEU A 162 -3.60 -7.06 -8.79
N ALA A 163 -2.73 -6.61 -7.88
CA ALA A 163 -2.27 -5.23 -7.86
C ALA A 163 -1.60 -4.81 -9.17
N VAL A 164 -0.75 -5.67 -9.75
CA VAL A 164 -0.10 -5.39 -11.04
C VAL A 164 -1.12 -5.34 -12.17
N GLY A 165 -2.12 -6.24 -12.17
CA GLY A 165 -3.21 -6.23 -13.15
C GLY A 165 -4.07 -4.97 -13.09
N ASP A 166 -4.44 -4.54 -11.88
CA ASP A 166 -5.21 -3.30 -11.65
C ASP A 166 -4.43 -2.08 -12.16
N ILE A 167 -3.13 -1.98 -11.81
CA ILE A 167 -2.26 -0.90 -12.25
C ILE A 167 -2.16 -0.83 -13.78
N ASP A 168 -1.95 -1.97 -14.46
CA ASP A 168 -1.84 -2.02 -15.92
C ASP A 168 -3.15 -1.58 -16.61
N SER A 169 -4.30 -2.00 -16.08
CA SER A 169 -5.61 -1.60 -16.62
C SER A 169 -5.86 -0.09 -16.50
N ILE A 170 -5.47 0.51 -15.36
CA ILE A 170 -5.61 1.96 -15.12
C ILE A 170 -4.66 2.75 -16.02
N GLN A 171 -3.42 2.29 -16.19
CA GLN A 171 -2.46 2.94 -17.09
C GLN A 171 -2.89 2.90 -18.55
N LYS A 172 -3.40 1.77 -19.03
CA LYS A 172 -3.98 1.64 -20.38
C LYS A 172 -5.15 2.59 -20.59
N THR A 173 -6.02 2.71 -19.59
CA THR A 173 -7.15 3.65 -19.66
C THR A 173 -6.69 5.10 -19.69
N ALA A 174 -5.73 5.47 -18.84
CA ALA A 174 -5.19 6.84 -18.80
C ALA A 174 -4.44 7.23 -20.08
N THR A 175 -3.63 6.32 -20.64
CA THR A 175 -2.93 6.56 -21.92
C THR A 175 -3.91 6.75 -23.07
N LEU A 176 -4.99 5.97 -23.11
CA LEU A 176 -6.06 6.13 -24.10
C LEU A 176 -6.75 7.49 -23.95
N LEU A 177 -7.13 7.90 -22.74
CA LEU A 177 -7.75 9.20 -22.48
C LEU A 177 -6.85 10.36 -22.92
N ASN A 178 -5.55 10.29 -22.62
CA ASN A 178 -4.60 11.30 -23.06
C ASN A 178 -4.52 11.41 -24.60
N LEU A 179 -4.61 10.29 -25.32
CA LEU A 179 -4.63 10.29 -26.78
C LEU A 179 -5.94 10.89 -27.33
N ILE A 180 -7.08 10.58 -26.71
CA ILE A 180 -8.37 11.19 -27.06
C ILE A 180 -8.31 12.70 -26.86
N ASP A 181 -7.80 13.17 -25.73
CA ASP A 181 -7.70 14.60 -25.42
C ASP A 181 -6.81 15.33 -26.43
N GLN A 182 -5.68 14.73 -26.82
CA GLN A 182 -4.83 15.27 -27.88
C GLN A 182 -5.55 15.32 -29.24
N ALA A 183 -6.29 14.28 -29.60
CA ALA A 183 -7.05 14.24 -30.85
C ALA A 183 -8.18 15.28 -30.88
N LEU A 184 -8.92 15.42 -29.76
CA LEU A 184 -9.97 16.44 -29.60
C LEU A 184 -9.40 17.84 -29.64
N LEU A 185 -8.24 18.07 -29.02
CA LEU A 185 -7.54 19.35 -29.10
C LEU A 185 -7.19 19.68 -30.56
N VAL A 186 -6.63 18.74 -31.32
CA VAL A 186 -6.32 18.94 -32.75
C VAL A 186 -7.58 19.19 -33.57
N ASP A 187 -8.68 18.47 -33.31
CA ASP A 187 -9.97 18.68 -33.98
C ASP A 187 -10.58 20.05 -33.64
N SER A 188 -10.52 20.46 -32.38
CA SER A 188 -11.00 21.77 -31.93
C SER A 188 -10.25 22.92 -32.60
N ILE A 189 -8.92 22.79 -32.75
CA ILE A 189 -8.07 23.73 -33.48
C ILE A 189 -8.47 23.75 -34.95
N ARG A 190 -8.63 22.58 -35.59
CA ARG A 190 -9.01 22.48 -37.00
C ARG A 190 -10.36 23.15 -37.29
N LYS A 191 -11.34 23.01 -36.39
CA LYS A 191 -12.67 23.64 -36.51
C LYS A 191 -12.66 25.15 -36.24
N ARG A 192 -11.78 25.63 -35.35
CA ARG A 192 -11.72 27.05 -34.95
C ARG A 192 -10.95 27.92 -35.93
N TYR A 193 -9.91 27.39 -36.57
CA TYR A 193 -9.01 28.19 -37.41
C TYR A 193 -9.29 28.06 -38.91
N PRO A 194 -9.23 29.16 -39.67
CA PRO A 194 -9.47 29.12 -41.11
C PRO A 194 -8.38 28.33 -41.85
N THR A 195 -8.77 27.65 -42.92
CA THR A 195 -7.94 26.68 -43.64
C THR A 195 -6.63 27.24 -44.20
N TRP A 196 -6.55 28.55 -44.47
CA TRP A 196 -5.32 29.18 -44.96
C TRP A 196 -4.21 29.16 -43.91
N MET A 197 -4.55 29.36 -42.63
CA MET A 197 -3.59 29.37 -41.53
C MET A 197 -3.09 27.96 -41.19
N LEU A 198 -3.98 26.97 -41.28
CA LEU A 198 -3.63 25.56 -41.07
C LEU A 198 -2.71 25.02 -42.17
N ARG A 199 -2.89 25.47 -43.43
CA ARG A 199 -1.99 25.09 -44.54
C ARG A 199 -0.58 25.64 -44.40
N LEU A 200 -0.42 26.79 -43.73
CA LEU A 200 0.89 27.40 -43.47
C LEU A 200 1.73 26.63 -42.44
N THR A 201 1.08 25.95 -41.49
CA THR A 201 1.76 25.17 -40.44
C THR A 201 1.83 23.67 -40.76
N TYR A 202 1.07 23.20 -41.75
CA TYR A 202 1.07 21.81 -42.19
C TYR A 202 2.37 21.46 -42.93
N LYS A 203 3.05 20.40 -42.49
CA LYS A 203 4.16 19.76 -43.20
C LYS A 203 3.78 18.32 -43.46
N GLU A 204 3.90 17.86 -44.71
CA GLU A 204 3.59 16.49 -45.12
C GLU A 204 4.50 15.44 -44.46
N HIS A 205 5.70 15.84 -44.03
CA HIS A 205 6.69 14.97 -43.42
C HIS A 205 7.40 15.68 -42.26
N LEU A 206 7.47 15.00 -41.11
CA LEU A 206 8.27 15.39 -39.96
C LEU A 206 9.69 14.86 -40.14
N GLU A 207 10.61 15.70 -40.63
CA GLU A 207 12.04 15.37 -40.61
C GLU A 207 12.57 15.46 -39.19
N PHE A 208 12.74 14.32 -38.51
CA PHE A 208 13.51 14.24 -37.28
C PHE A 208 15.00 14.43 -37.62
N LYS A 209 15.50 15.66 -37.54
CA LYS A 209 16.95 15.88 -37.54
C LYS A 209 17.53 15.40 -36.22
N LEU A 210 17.97 14.14 -36.19
CA LEU A 210 18.81 13.58 -35.13
C LEU A 210 20.01 14.51 -34.91
N ASN A 211 20.05 15.11 -33.72
CA ASN A 211 21.17 15.79 -33.08
C ASN A 211 22.33 16.20 -34.01
N GLN A 212 22.12 17.20 -34.87
CA GLN A 212 23.24 17.91 -35.48
C GLN A 212 23.70 18.96 -34.47
N ASN A 213 24.78 18.63 -33.72
CA ASN A 213 25.51 19.56 -32.88
C ASN A 213 25.69 20.91 -33.59
N THR A 214 24.91 21.90 -33.16
CA THR A 214 24.69 23.19 -33.82
C THR A 214 25.85 24.17 -33.69
N THR A 215 27.01 23.75 -33.19
CA THR A 215 28.15 24.63 -32.92
C THR A 215 29.30 24.52 -33.93
N VAL A 216 29.49 23.40 -34.63
CA VAL A 216 30.73 23.20 -35.42
C VAL A 216 30.67 23.70 -36.87
N LYS A 217 29.48 23.90 -37.45
CA LYS A 217 29.37 24.34 -38.87
C LYS A 217 29.45 25.86 -39.09
N ARG A 218 29.57 26.69 -38.05
CA ARG A 218 29.56 28.16 -38.19
C ARG A 218 30.93 28.79 -38.51
N TYR A 219 32.03 28.03 -38.45
CA TYR A 219 33.39 28.54 -38.69
C TYR A 219 34.13 27.92 -39.90
N GLY A 220 33.47 27.05 -40.69
CA GLY A 220 34.12 26.35 -41.81
C GLY A 220 33.91 26.96 -43.21
N SER A 221 33.27 28.12 -43.34
CA SER A 221 32.96 28.69 -44.67
C SER A 221 33.21 30.19 -44.81
N LEU A 222 34.21 30.72 -44.11
CA LEU A 222 34.74 32.06 -44.39
C LEU A 222 36.26 31.99 -44.40
N LYS A 223 36.79 31.87 -45.62
CA LYS A 223 38.16 32.16 -46.10
C LYS A 223 39.35 31.64 -45.29
#